data_AF-A0A5J4PTM6-F1
#
_entry.id   AF-A0A5J4PTM6-F1
#
_cell.length_a   1.000
_cell.length_b   1.000
_cell.length_c   1.000
_cell.angle_alpha   90.00
_cell.angle_beta   90.00
_cell.angle_gamma   90.00
#
_symmetry.space_group_name_H-M   'P 1'
#
loop_
_entity.id
_entity.type
_entity.pdbx_description
1 polymer ?
#
loop_
_entity_poly.entity_id
_entity_poly.type
_entity_poly.pdbx_seq_one_letter_code
_entity_poly.pdbx_strand_id
1 'polypeptide(L)' 'MKVLMFGWEFPPHILGGLGTASYGLTKGMSVQKDLEITFCIPKPWGDEDQSFLRIIGMN' A
#
# COMPACT_ATOMS: atom_id res chain seq x y z
N MET A 1 -4.65 3.48 15.37
CA MET A 1 -3.82 2.25 15.29
C MET A 1 -2.88 2.38 14.10
N LYS A 2 -1.64 1.88 14.18
CA LYS A 2 -0.65 2.01 13.10
C LYS A 2 -0.32 0.65 12.52
N VAL A 3 -0.43 0.52 11.20
CA VAL A 3 -0.11 -0.70 10.45
C VAL A 3 1.06 -0.40 9.53
N LEU A 4 2.11 -1.21 9.66
CA LEU A 4 3.25 -1.21 8.76
C LEU A 4 3.17 -2.46 7.89
N MET A 5 3.09 -2.28 6.58
CA MET A 5 2.99 -3.36 5.61
C MET A 5 4.19 -3.32 4.68
N PHE A 6 4.83 -4.46 4.48
CA PHE A 6 5.91 -4.62 3.53
C PHE A 6 5.40 -5.33 2.29
N GLY A 7 5.67 -4.76 1.13
CA GLY A 7 5.26 -5.32 -0.15
C GLY A 7 6.33 -5.15 -1.20
N TRP A 8 5.99 -5.57 -2.41
CA TRP A 8 6.87 -5.46 -3.57
C TRP A 8 6.26 -4.63 -4.70
N GLU A 9 4.93 -4.69 -4.84
CA GLU A 9 4.17 -4.06 -5.92
C GLU A 9 2.91 -3.41 -5.36
N PHE A 10 2.51 -2.29 -5.94
CA PHE A 10 1.25 -1.60 -5.62
C PHE A 10 0.67 -0.96 -6.88
N PRO A 11 -0.67 -0.90 -7.06
CA PRO A 11 -1.27 -0.29 -8.24
C PRO A 11 -0.82 1.16 -8.46
N PRO A 12 -0.59 1.59 -9.71
CA PRO A 12 -0.90 0.86 -10.96
C PRO A 12 0.19 -0.13 -11.42
N HIS A 13 1.38 -0.09 -10.81
CA HIS A 13 2.54 -0.88 -11.23
C HIS A 13 2.58 -2.26 -10.57
N ILE A 14 1.81 -3.20 -11.11
CA ILE A 14 1.71 -4.59 -10.62
C ILE A 14 1.89 -5.58 -11.78
N LEU A 15 2.56 -6.71 -11.54
CA LEU A 15 2.79 -7.75 -12.56
C LEU A 15 1.88 -8.97 -12.37
N GLY A 16 1.13 -9.02 -11.27
CA GLY A 16 0.21 -10.12 -10.98
C GLY A 16 -0.69 -9.89 -9.76
N GLY A 17 -1.23 -10.97 -9.21
CA GLY A 17 -2.25 -10.92 -8.15
C GLY A 17 -1.76 -10.41 -6.79
N LEU A 18 -0.45 -10.32 -6.55
CA LEU A 18 0.11 -9.86 -5.28
C LEU A 18 -0.25 -8.40 -4.99
N GLY A 19 -0.07 -7.51 -5.97
CA GLY A 19 -0.41 -6.10 -5.85
C GLY A 19 -1.91 -5.87 -5.70
N THR A 20 -2.73 -6.64 -6.44
CA THR A 20 -4.20 -6.62 -6.31
C THR A 20 -4.66 -7.03 -4.91
N ALA A 21 -4.09 -8.11 -4.36
CA ALA A 21 -4.42 -8.57 -3.01
C ALA A 21 -3.98 -7.54 -1.95
N SER A 22 -2.78 -6.97 -2.12
CA SER A 22 -2.25 -5.92 -1.23
C SER A 22 -3.15 -4.69 -1.22
N TYR A 23 -3.61 -4.23 -2.39
CA TYR A 23 -4.57 -3.15 -2.52
C TYR A 23 -5.91 -3.46 -1.85
N GLY A 24 -6.47 -4.65 -2.11
CA GLY A 24 -7.73 -5.08 -1.49
C GLY A 24 -7.64 -5.10 0.04
N LEU A 25 -6.53 -5.61 0.59
CA LEU A 25 -6.28 -5.64 2.02
C LEU A 25 -6.16 -4.23 2.61
N THR A 26 -5.31 -3.37 2.05
CA THR A 26 -5.12 -2.01 2.57
C THR A 26 -6.39 -1.16 2.43
N LYS A 27 -7.15 -1.36 1.35
CA LYS A 27 -8.44 -0.70 1.16
C LYS A 27 -9.48 -1.17 2.17
N GLY A 28 -9.59 -2.48 2.39
CA GLY A 28 -10.48 -3.04 3.42
C GLY A 28 -10.14 -2.54 4.82
N MET A 29 -8.85 -2.49 5.15
CA MET A 29 -8.37 -1.96 6.43
C MET A 29 -8.66 -0.46 6.59
N SER A 30 -8.56 0.33 5.53
CA SER A 30 -8.79 1.79 5.58
C SER A 30 -10.22 2.20 5.99
N VAL A 31 -11.17 1.27 5.99
CA VAL A 31 -12.54 1.52 6.48
C VAL A 31 -12.56 1.73 8.00
N GLN A 32 -11.58 1.18 8.71
CA GLN A 32 -11.45 1.38 10.15
C GLN A 32 -11.04 2.82 10.45
N LYS A 33 -11.87 3.52 11.25
CA LYS A 33 -11.58 4.86 11.74
C LYS A 33 -10.29 4.87 12.58
N ASP A 34 -9.50 5.92 12.44
CA ASP A 34 -8.22 6.13 13.15
C ASP A 34 -7.15 5.07 12.84
N LEU A 35 -7.21 4.40 11.69
CA LEU A 35 -6.16 3.53 11.19
C LEU A 35 -5.20 4.32 10.27
N GLU A 36 -3.91 4.26 10.59
CA GLU A 36 -2.84 4.79 9.73
C GLU A 36 -2.09 3.61 9.10
N ILE A 37 -2.12 3.51 7.77
CA ILE A 37 -1.44 2.46 7.01
C ILE A 37 -0.19 3.07 6.36
N THR A 38 0.96 2.46 6.62
CA THR A 38 2.21 2.74 5.91
C THR A 38 2.63 1.50 5.13
N PHE A 39 2.71 1.63 3.81
CA PHE A 39 3.08 0.56 2.90
C PHE A 39 4.48 0.82 2.34
N CYS A 40 5.39 -0.10 2.59
CA CYS A 40 6.78 0.03 2.21
C CYS A 40 7.08 -0.86 1.00
N ILE A 41 7.64 -0.25 -0.07
CA ILE A 41 8.05 -0.95 -1.29
C ILE A 41 9.48 -0.55 -1.70
N PRO A 42 10.23 -1.43 -2.38
CA PRO A 42 11.61 -1.12 -2.77
C PRO A 42 11.71 0.11 -3.68
N LYS A 43 10.79 0.23 -4.64
CA LYS A 43 10.80 1.30 -5.63
C LYS A 43 9.38 1.81 -5.90
N PRO A 44 8.95 2.88 -5.24
CA PRO A 44 7.72 3.58 -5.60
C PRO A 44 7.93 4.33 -6.93
N TRP A 45 6.86 4.40 -7.72
CA TRP A 45 6.80 5.13 -8.99
C TRP A 45 6.31 6.56 -8.80
N GLY A 46 5.56 6.83 -7.73
CA GLY A 46 5.06 8.15 -7.34
C GLY A 46 3.65 8.47 -7.84
N ASP A 47 3.07 7.60 -8.67
CA ASP A 47 1.71 7.70 -9.20
C ASP A 47 0.73 6.73 -8.51
N GLU A 48 1.18 6.02 -7.48
CA GLU A 48 0.35 5.13 -6.69
C GLU A 48 -0.71 5.90 -5.87
N ASP A 49 -1.87 5.27 -5.67
CA ASP A 49 -2.95 5.84 -4.86
C ASP A 49 -2.58 5.91 -3.38
N GLN A 50 -2.34 7.13 -2.89
CA GLN A 50 -2.01 7.45 -1.50
C GLN A 50 -3.19 8.09 -0.75
N SER A 51 -4.42 8.00 -1.27
CA SER A 51 -5.59 8.64 -0.64
C SER A 51 -5.99 8.02 0.71
N PHE A 52 -5.60 6.78 0.97
CA PHE A 52 -5.98 6.03 2.17
C PHE A 52 -4.81 5.33 2.87
N LEU A 53 -3.60 5.47 2.33
CA LEU A 53 -2.38 4.93 2.91
C LEU A 53 -1.19 5.80 2.51
N ARG A 54 -0.08 5.66 3.24
CA ARG A 54 1.19 6.30 2.92
C ARG A 54 2.14 5.29 2.29
N ILE A 55 2.77 5.63 1.16
CA ILE A 55 3.79 4.77 0.52
C ILE A 55 5.18 5.29 0.87
N ILE A 56 6.08 4.38 1.25
CA ILE A 56 7.48 4.69 1.53
C ILE A 56 8.38 3.80 0.67
N GLY A 57 9.32 4.44 -0.02
CA GLY A 57 10.40 3.74 -0.70
C GLY A 57 11.44 3.22 0.29
N MET A 58 11.74 1.94 0.24
CA MET A 58 12.83 1.31 1.00
C MET A 58 14.02 1.14 0.07
N ASN A 59 14.99 2.05 0.20
CA ASN A 59 16.25 2.01 -0.54
C ASN A 59 17.18 0.90 -0.03
#